data_AF-A0AAP0RTV4-F1
#
_entry.id   AF-A0AAP0RTV4-F1
#
_cell.length_a   1.000
_cell.length_b   1.000
_cell.length_c   1.000
_cell.angle_alpha   90.00
_cell.angle_beta   90.00
_cell.angle_gamma   90.00
#
_symmetry.space_group_name_H-M   'P 1'
#
loop_
_entity.id
_entity.type
_entity.pdbx_description
1 polymer ?
#
loop_
_entity_poly.entity_id
_entity_poly.type
_entity_poly.pdbx_seq_one_letter_code
_entity_poly.pdbx_strand_id
1 'polypeptide(L)'
;MHVHKHIQLAHSTCQGTLYPDLCVSTLSSFPDLTSKSLPQIISATLNRTITEVRASSSNCSAIRKKVKKLDPLDKRALEDCAELFDDTVSVLKTAVSDLSPNKSTSQHYNDLQTLLSGAMKISTLALMGSLTVKET
;
A
#
# COMPACT_ATOMS: atom_id res chain seq x y z
N MET A 1 25.94 10.29 -13.49
CA MET A 1 26.34 9.71 -12.17
C MET A 1 25.22 9.69 -11.12
N HIS A 2 24.12 10.45 -11.24
CA HIS A 2 23.04 10.46 -10.24
C HIS A 2 22.15 9.20 -10.28
N VAL A 3 21.79 8.73 -11.48
CA VAL A 3 20.92 7.55 -11.71
C VAL A 3 21.50 6.26 -11.13
N HIS A 4 22.82 6.07 -11.22
CA HIS A 4 23.48 4.84 -10.75
C HIS A 4 23.46 4.73 -9.22
N LYS A 5 23.62 5.85 -8.50
CA LYS A 5 23.52 5.90 -7.03
C LYS A 5 22.09 5.68 -6.53
N HIS A 6 21.11 6.17 -7.29
CA HIS A 6 19.69 6.02 -7.03
C HIS A 6 19.26 4.54 -7.00
N ILE A 7 19.64 3.81 -8.04
CA ILE A 7 19.35 2.38 -8.19
C ILE A 7 20.08 1.56 -7.10
N GLN A 8 21.35 1.86 -6.81
CA GLN A 8 22.09 1.15 -5.75
C GLN A 8 21.46 1.30 -4.37
N LEU A 9 21.02 2.51 -4.01
CA LEU A 9 20.31 2.76 -2.75
C LEU A 9 19.01 1.95 -2.68
N ALA A 10 18.22 1.92 -3.76
CA ALA A 10 17.01 1.14 -3.83
C ALA A 10 17.28 -0.36 -3.63
N HIS A 11 18.28 -0.94 -4.32
CA HIS A 11 18.66 -2.35 -4.15
C HIS A 11 19.06 -2.68 -2.72
N SER A 12 19.91 -1.87 -2.09
CA SER A 12 20.33 -2.09 -0.70
C SER A 12 19.17 -1.99 0.29
N THR A 13 18.24 -1.06 0.07
CA THR A 13 17.06 -0.86 0.93
C THR A 13 16.06 -2.01 0.80
N CYS A 14 15.92 -2.58 -0.39
CA CYS A 14 14.94 -3.62 -0.69
C CYS A 14 15.43 -5.05 -0.39
N GLN A 15 16.69 -5.21 0.01
CA GLN A 15 17.26 -6.50 0.35
C GLN A 15 16.50 -7.12 1.54
N GLY A 16 16.04 -8.36 1.38
CA GLY A 16 15.30 -9.08 2.42
C GLY A 16 13.81 -8.75 2.50
N THR A 17 13.29 -7.87 1.62
CA THR A 17 11.84 -7.69 1.47
C THR A 17 11.21 -8.91 0.77
N LEU A 18 9.91 -9.13 1.00
CA LEU A 18 9.17 -10.24 0.36
C LEU A 18 9.08 -10.10 -1.16
N TYR A 19 9.05 -8.86 -1.67
CA TYR A 19 8.98 -8.54 -3.10
C TYR A 19 10.09 -7.55 -3.50
N PRO A 20 11.35 -8.01 -3.64
CA PRO A 20 12.50 -7.14 -3.89
C PRO A 20 12.38 -6.30 -5.17
N ASP A 21 11.94 -6.90 -6.27
CA ASP A 21 11.84 -6.21 -7.57
C ASP A 21 10.77 -5.11 -7.53
N LEU A 22 9.61 -5.38 -6.92
CA LEU A 22 8.56 -4.40 -6.72
C LEU A 22 9.05 -3.25 -5.84
N CYS A 23 9.75 -3.56 -4.75
CA CYS A 23 10.35 -2.55 -3.88
C CYS A 23 11.36 -1.67 -4.65
N VAL A 24 12.29 -2.26 -5.41
CA VAL A 24 13.28 -1.52 -6.20
C VAL A 24 12.60 -0.63 -7.23
N SER A 25 11.61 -1.16 -7.97
CA SER A 25 10.86 -0.36 -8.96
C SER A 25 10.11 0.81 -8.32
N THR A 26 9.59 0.61 -7.11
CA THR A 26 8.84 1.64 -6.37
C THR A 26 9.79 2.75 -5.91
N LEU A 27 10.87 2.40 -5.22
CA LEU A 27 11.84 3.38 -4.73
C LEU A 27 12.54 4.09 -5.89
N SER A 28 12.86 3.36 -6.96
CA SER A 28 13.49 3.91 -8.17
C SER A 28 12.61 4.95 -8.88
N SER A 29 11.29 4.94 -8.64
CA SER A 29 10.36 5.92 -9.19
C SER A 29 10.35 7.27 -8.45
N PHE A 30 10.95 7.36 -7.26
CA PHE A 30 10.91 8.58 -6.47
C PHE A 30 11.95 9.60 -6.93
N PRO A 31 11.57 10.86 -7.19
CA PRO A 31 12.54 11.89 -7.51
C PRO A 31 13.46 12.13 -6.31
N ASP A 32 14.75 12.30 -6.62
CA ASP A 32 15.80 12.61 -5.64
C ASP A 32 15.86 11.66 -4.45
N LEU A 33 15.64 10.35 -4.66
CA LEU A 33 15.66 9.34 -3.60
C LEU A 33 16.91 9.44 -2.71
N THR A 34 18.08 9.73 -3.31
CA THR A 34 19.37 9.84 -2.61
C THR A 34 19.48 11.03 -1.66
N SER A 35 18.60 12.04 -1.76
CA SER A 35 18.59 13.19 -0.85
C SER A 35 17.50 13.12 0.22
N LYS A 36 16.64 12.08 0.18
CA LYS A 36 15.55 11.90 1.15
C LYS A 36 16.06 11.26 2.45
N SER A 37 15.58 11.77 3.58
CA SER A 37 15.71 11.10 4.87
C SER A 37 14.80 9.87 4.94
N LEU A 38 15.08 8.94 5.86
CA LEU A 38 14.26 7.73 6.02
C LEU A 38 12.76 8.04 6.23
N PRO A 39 12.35 9.01 7.09
CA PRO A 39 10.94 9.41 7.20
C PRO A 39 10.33 9.93 5.90
N GLN A 40 11.12 10.63 5.07
CA GLN A 40 10.66 11.11 3.76
C GLN A 40 10.49 9.96 2.75
N ILE A 41 11.38 8.96 2.77
CA ILE A 41 11.27 7.74 1.95
C ILE A 41 10.02 6.95 2.35
N ILE A 42 9.79 6.77 3.65
CA ILE A 42 8.62 6.09 4.18
C ILE A 42 7.34 6.84 3.78
N SER A 43 7.29 8.16 4.00
CA SER A 43 6.12 8.98 3.64
C SER A 43 5.83 8.95 2.14
N ALA A 44 6.86 9.02 1.28
CA ALA A 44 6.70 8.86 -0.16
C ALA A 44 6.13 7.48 -0.54
N THR A 45 6.61 6.42 0.11
CA THR A 45 6.13 5.05 -0.08
C THR A 45 4.66 4.91 0.34
N LEU A 46 4.28 5.42 1.51
CA LEU A 46 2.90 5.41 2.00
C LEU A 46 1.96 6.19 1.06
N ASN A 47 2.37 7.36 0.59
CA ASN A 47 1.59 8.15 -0.37
C ASN A 47 1.40 7.42 -1.71
N ARG A 48 2.42 6.69 -2.18
CA ARG A 48 2.28 5.82 -3.35
C ARG A 48 1.28 4.70 -3.07
N THR A 49 1.40 4.00 -1.94
CA THR A 49 0.47 2.95 -1.54
C THR A 49 -0.98 3.45 -1.45
N ILE A 50 -1.21 4.63 -0.84
CA ILE A 50 -2.54 5.26 -0.79
C ILE A 50 -3.13 5.45 -2.20
N THR A 51 -2.30 5.82 -3.17
CA THR A 51 -2.74 6.01 -4.56
C THR A 51 -3.19 4.69 -5.18
N GLU A 52 -2.42 3.62 -5.00
CA GLU A 52 -2.77 2.28 -5.52
C GLU A 52 -4.00 1.68 -4.82
N VAL A 53 -4.15 1.89 -3.50
CA VAL A 53 -5.32 1.43 -2.74
C VAL A 53 -6.60 2.15 -3.19
N ARG A 54 -6.53 3.47 -3.44
CA ARG A 54 -7.66 4.23 -4.00
C ARG A 54 -8.06 3.76 -5.39
N ALA A 55 -7.08 3.45 -6.23
CA ALA A 55 -7.33 2.86 -7.55
C ALA A 55 -8.03 1.50 -7.41
N SER A 56 -7.63 0.70 -6.43
CA SER A 56 -8.24 -0.60 -6.12
C SER A 56 -9.68 -0.47 -5.59
N SER A 57 -9.95 0.47 -4.68
CA SER A 57 -11.32 0.82 -4.22
C SER A 57 -12.22 1.23 -5.40
N SER A 58 -11.69 2.10 -6.26
CA SER A 58 -12.38 2.54 -7.48
C SER A 58 -12.66 1.37 -8.43
N ASN A 59 -11.74 0.42 -8.55
CA ASN A 59 -11.91 -0.77 -9.36
C ASN A 59 -13.00 -1.70 -8.80
N CYS A 60 -13.05 -1.95 -7.49
CA CYS A 60 -14.14 -2.72 -6.88
C CYS A 60 -15.52 -2.09 -7.15
N SER A 61 -15.62 -0.76 -6.98
CA SER A 61 -16.82 0.00 -7.35
C SER A 61 -17.14 -0.08 -8.86
N ALA A 62 -16.14 -0.02 -9.72
CA ALA A 62 -16.32 -0.08 -11.17
C ALA A 62 -16.77 -1.47 -11.64
N ILE A 63 -16.22 -2.55 -11.09
CA ILE A 63 -16.64 -3.93 -11.38
C ILE A 63 -18.11 -4.10 -10.99
N ARG A 64 -18.49 -3.67 -9.77
CA ARG A 64 -19.88 -3.74 -9.30
C ARG A 64 -20.86 -3.03 -10.24
N LYS A 65 -20.46 -1.89 -10.81
CA LYS A 65 -21.29 -1.12 -11.75
C LYS A 65 -21.33 -1.69 -13.17
N LYS A 66 -20.22 -2.25 -13.65
CA LYS A 66 -20.07 -2.71 -15.04
C LYS A 66 -20.59 -4.12 -15.27
N VAL A 67 -20.50 -5.00 -14.28
CA VAL A 67 -20.92 -6.40 -14.41
C VAL A 67 -22.42 -6.51 -14.13
N LYS A 68 -23.21 -6.81 -15.16
CA LYS A 68 -24.68 -6.79 -15.11
C LYS A 68 -25.30 -7.92 -14.27
N LYS A 69 -24.61 -9.06 -14.12
CA LYS A 69 -25.14 -10.28 -13.50
C LYS A 69 -24.19 -10.80 -12.42
N LEU A 70 -23.95 -9.97 -11.41
CA LEU A 70 -23.27 -10.41 -10.18
C LEU A 70 -24.29 -11.10 -9.26
N ASP A 71 -23.88 -12.23 -8.68
CA ASP A 71 -24.63 -12.86 -7.59
C ASP A 71 -24.70 -11.90 -6.37
N PRO A 72 -25.73 -11.98 -5.51
CA PRO A 72 -25.78 -11.19 -4.29
C PRO A 72 -24.51 -11.25 -3.42
N LEU A 73 -23.85 -12.41 -3.34
CA LEU A 73 -22.60 -12.57 -2.60
C LEU A 73 -21.47 -11.77 -3.23
N ASP A 74 -21.33 -11.81 -4.56
CA ASP A 74 -20.30 -11.03 -5.27
C ASP A 74 -20.51 -9.53 -5.13
N LYS A 75 -21.79 -9.08 -5.15
CA LYS A 75 -22.12 -7.67 -4.93
C LYS A 75 -21.69 -7.22 -3.54
N ARG A 76 -21.98 -8.04 -2.52
CA ARG A 76 -21.60 -7.76 -1.14
C ARG A 76 -20.08 -7.77 -0.98
N ALA A 77 -19.38 -8.74 -1.55
CA ALA A 77 -17.92 -8.80 -1.52
C ALA A 77 -17.27 -7.56 -2.17
N LEU A 78 -17.84 -7.03 -3.26
CA LEU A 78 -17.35 -5.81 -3.91
C LEU A 78 -17.67 -4.54 -3.11
N GLU A 79 -18.75 -4.53 -2.32
CA GLU A 79 -19.03 -3.47 -1.35
C GLU A 79 -18.04 -3.50 -0.18
N ASP A 80 -17.86 -4.68 0.44
CA ASP A 80 -16.91 -4.88 1.53
C ASP A 80 -15.48 -4.58 1.07
N CYS A 81 -15.11 -4.95 -0.17
CA CYS A 81 -13.84 -4.59 -0.78
C CYS A 81 -13.61 -3.07 -0.80
N ALA A 82 -14.59 -2.31 -1.28
CA ALA A 82 -14.46 -0.86 -1.43
C ALA A 82 -14.36 -0.17 -0.06
N GLU A 83 -15.19 -0.58 0.89
CA GLU A 83 -15.17 -0.07 2.27
C GLU A 83 -13.83 -0.37 2.95
N LEU A 84 -13.34 -1.60 2.84
CA LEU A 84 -12.07 -2.02 3.41
C LEU A 84 -10.87 -1.24 2.85
N PHE A 85 -10.88 -0.93 1.55
CA PHE A 85 -9.84 -0.11 0.95
C PHE A 85 -9.93 1.36 1.35
N ASP A 86 -11.13 1.91 1.54
CA ASP A 86 -11.31 3.27 2.03
C ASP A 86 -10.83 3.40 3.50
N ASP A 87 -11.12 2.41 4.34
CA ASP A 87 -10.58 2.31 5.69
C ASP A 87 -9.05 2.20 5.71
N THR A 88 -8.50 1.38 4.82
CA THR A 88 -7.04 1.24 4.65
C THR A 88 -6.40 2.59 4.28
N VAL A 89 -7.04 3.36 3.39
CA VAL A 89 -6.57 4.73 3.05
C VAL A 89 -6.58 5.64 4.27
N SER A 90 -7.62 5.56 5.12
CA SER A 90 -7.69 6.34 6.36
C SER A 90 -6.52 6.02 7.29
N VAL A 91 -6.26 4.72 7.52
CA VAL A 91 -5.14 4.24 8.33
C VAL A 91 -3.78 4.71 7.79
N LEU A 92 -3.56 4.58 6.48
CA LEU A 92 -2.30 5.00 5.86
C LEU A 92 -2.07 6.52 5.95
N LYS A 93 -3.12 7.33 5.86
CA LYS A 93 -3.04 8.79 6.05
C LYS A 93 -2.67 9.16 7.48
N THR A 94 -3.20 8.44 8.46
CA THR A 94 -2.81 8.59 9.86
C THR A 94 -1.33 8.29 10.04
N ALA A 95 -0.84 7.18 9.47
CA ALA A 95 0.57 6.82 9.50
C ALA A 95 1.47 7.90 8.86
N VAL A 96 1.06 8.50 7.73
CA VAL A 96 1.77 9.64 7.12
C VAL A 96 1.80 10.86 8.05
N SER A 97 0.69 11.14 8.73
CA SER A 97 0.58 12.27 9.65
C SER A 97 1.43 12.09 10.91
N ASP A 98 1.56 10.85 11.37
CA ASP A 98 2.38 10.52 12.53
C ASP A 98 3.87 10.67 12.23
N LEU A 99 4.33 10.41 11.00
CA LEU A 99 5.72 10.66 10.58
C LEU A 99 6.16 12.15 10.62
N SER A 100 5.28 13.06 11.01
CA SER A 100 5.60 14.47 11.23
C SER A 100 6.62 14.63 12.38
N PRO A 101 7.63 15.54 12.23
CA PRO A 101 8.69 15.73 13.21
C PRO A 101 8.23 16.18 14.61
N ASN A 102 6.94 16.50 14.78
CA ASN A 102 6.35 17.01 16.03
C ASN A 102 5.92 15.90 17.02
N LYS A 103 6.16 14.61 16.74
CA LYS A 103 5.80 13.46 17.60
C LYS A 103 7.02 12.52 17.78
N SER A 104 7.09 11.75 18.87
CA SER A 104 8.29 10.98 19.25
C SER A 104 8.65 9.86 18.26
N THR A 105 9.93 9.75 17.89
CA THR A 105 10.41 8.95 16.75
C THR A 105 10.40 7.42 16.96
N SER A 106 10.42 6.95 18.21
CA SER A 106 10.44 5.51 18.52
C SER A 106 9.05 4.88 18.54
N GLN A 107 8.03 5.62 19.00
CA GLN A 107 6.63 5.18 18.88
C GLN A 107 6.20 5.09 17.42
N HIS A 108 6.65 6.03 16.57
CA HIS A 108 6.36 6.04 15.12
C HIS A 108 6.69 4.75 14.41
N TYR A 109 7.82 4.12 14.71
CA TYR A 109 8.26 2.94 13.95
C TYR A 109 7.45 1.69 14.31
N ASN A 110 7.14 1.48 15.59
CA ASN A 110 6.37 0.32 16.04
C ASN A 110 4.90 0.43 15.63
N ASP A 111 4.33 1.62 15.73
CA ASP A 111 2.96 1.90 15.29
C ASP A 111 2.87 1.74 13.77
N LEU A 112 3.81 2.31 13.02
CA LEU A 112 3.89 2.15 11.56
C LEU A 112 4.06 0.69 11.14
N GLN A 113 4.94 -0.07 11.81
CA GLN A 113 5.15 -1.48 11.51
C GLN A 113 3.89 -2.29 11.77
N THR A 114 3.15 -1.97 12.83
CA THR A 114 1.86 -2.60 13.14
C THR A 114 0.80 -2.24 12.10
N LEU A 115 0.68 -0.96 11.74
CA LEU A 115 -0.27 -0.48 10.73
C LEU A 115 0.01 -1.07 9.35
N LEU A 116 1.28 -1.12 8.93
CA LEU A 116 1.71 -1.72 7.67
C LEU A 116 1.51 -3.24 7.65
N SER A 117 1.79 -3.91 8.77
CA SER A 117 1.54 -5.34 8.91
C SER A 117 0.03 -5.66 8.84
N GLY A 118 -0.81 -4.78 9.39
CA GLY A 118 -2.27 -4.84 9.23
C GLY A 118 -2.69 -4.65 7.77
N ALA A 119 -2.23 -3.57 7.13
CA ALA A 119 -2.56 -3.25 5.74
C ALA A 119 -2.10 -4.33 4.73
N MET A 120 -0.93 -4.95 4.93
CA MET A 120 -0.45 -6.05 4.09
C MET A 120 -1.30 -7.33 4.26
N LYS A 121 -1.67 -7.67 5.50
CA LYS A 121 -2.58 -8.80 5.77
C LYS A 121 -3.96 -8.56 5.14
N ILE A 122 -4.47 -7.34 5.23
CA ILE A 122 -5.74 -6.92 4.62
C ILE A 122 -5.69 -7.03 3.09
N SER A 123 -4.62 -6.53 2.46
CA SER A 123 -4.41 -6.64 1.02
C SER A 123 -4.35 -8.09 0.54
N THR A 124 -3.71 -8.96 1.35
CA THR A 124 -3.62 -10.41 1.09
C THR A 124 -4.98 -11.09 1.28
N LEU A 125 -5.76 -10.70 2.29
CA LEU A 125 -7.10 -11.24 2.54
C LEU A 125 -8.08 -10.87 1.42
N ALA A 126 -8.00 -9.66 0.87
CA ALA A 126 -8.79 -9.24 -0.30
C ALA A 126 -8.47 -10.08 -1.56
N LEU A 127 -7.19 -10.43 -1.75
CA LEU A 127 -6.75 -11.35 -2.79
C LEU A 127 -7.25 -12.79 -2.53
N MET A 128 -7.23 -13.27 -1.28
CA MET A 128 -7.74 -14.60 -0.93
C MET A 128 -9.27 -14.71 -1.03
N GLY A 129 -10.02 -13.65 -0.69
CA GLY A 129 -11.47 -13.61 -0.87
C GLY A 129 -11.89 -13.76 -2.34
N SER A 130 -11.06 -13.29 -3.27
CA SER A 130 -11.25 -13.48 -4.72
C SER A 130 -10.96 -14.91 -5.20
N LEU A 131 -10.18 -15.69 -4.43
CA LEU A 131 -9.83 -17.07 -4.74
C LEU A 131 -10.86 -18.06 -4.17
N THR A 132 -11.39 -17.80 -2.97
CA THR A 132 -12.44 -18.64 -2.37
C THR A 132 -13.77 -18.61 -3.12
N VAL A 133 -14.06 -17.57 -3.90
CA VAL A 133 -15.27 -17.50 -4.75
C VAL A 133 -15.10 -18.28 -6.07
N LYS A 134 -13.87 -18.67 -6.44
CA LYS A 134 -13.60 -19.38 -7.69
C LYS A 134 -13.55 -20.91 -7.53
N GLU A 135 -13.65 -21.42 -6.30
CA GLU A 135 -13.61 -22.86 -5.98
C GLU A 135 -14.89 -23.42 -5.31
N THR A 136 -15.99 -22.65 -5.32
CA THR A 136 -17.35 -23.13 -4.97
C THR A 136 -18.34 -22.72 -6.05
#